data_AF-A0A196MQ94-F1
#
_entry.id   AF-A0A196MQ94-F1
#
_cell.length_a   1.000
_cell.length_b   1.000
_cell.length_c   1.000
_cell.angle_alpha   90.00
_cell.angle_beta   90.00
_cell.angle_gamma   90.00
#
_symmetry.space_group_name_H-M   'P 1'
#
loop_
_entity.id
_entity.type
_entity.pdbx_description
1 polymer ?
#
loop_
_entity_poly.entity_id
_entity_poly.type
_entity_poly.pdbx_seq_one_letter_code
_entity_poly.pdbx_strand_id
1 'polypeptide(L)' 'MAGDLQGALITPKVKHYVAIIEPYELSALLRGIDGFSGQQSVVLALRIAPHGFVRPGELLAAEWAEFD' A
#
# COMPACT_ATOMS: atom_id res chain seq x y z
N MET A 1 24.41 0.06 22.14
CA MET A 1 24.59 1.52 22.00
C MET A 1 24.00 1.91 20.65
N ALA A 2 22.78 2.46 20.64
CA ALA A 2 22.07 2.87 19.43
C ALA A 2 21.80 4.38 19.48
N GLY A 3 22.86 5.17 19.68
CA GLY A 3 22.78 6.63 19.88
C GLY A 3 22.94 7.47 18.60
N ASP A 4 23.59 6.93 17.56
CA ASP A 4 24.06 7.77 16.43
C ASP A 4 23.02 8.02 15.32
N LEU A 5 21.86 7.36 15.38
CA LEU A 5 20.82 7.48 14.33
C LEU A 5 19.65 8.40 14.73
N GLN A 6 19.64 8.87 15.99
CA GLN A 6 18.59 9.67 16.58
C GLN A 6 18.68 11.14 16.13
N GLY A 7 18.54 11.36 14.82
CA GLY A 7 18.71 12.66 14.15
C GLY A 7 19.13 12.55 12.68
N ALA A 8 19.65 11.39 12.27
CA ALA A 8 20.01 11.10 10.88
C ALA A 8 18.82 10.61 10.04
N LEU A 9 17.76 10.12 10.69
CA LEU A 9 16.55 9.66 10.02
C LEU A 9 15.63 10.86 9.73
N ILE A 10 15.34 11.09 8.46
CA ILE A 10 14.36 12.09 8.03
C ILE A 10 12.99 11.63 8.54
N THR A 11 12.38 12.40 9.44
CA THR A 11 10.99 12.16 9.86
C THR A 11 10.07 12.26 8.64
N PRO A 12 9.29 11.21 8.32
CA PRO A 12 8.34 11.27 7.21
C PRO A 12 7.33 12.39 7.47
N LYS A 13 7.19 13.32 6.52
CA LYS A 13 6.10 14.30 6.56
C LYS A 13 4.80 13.58 6.23
N VAL A 14 3.88 13.50 7.19
CA VAL A 14 2.57 12.89 6.99
C VAL A 14 1.80 13.68 5.93
N LYS A 15 1.39 13.00 4.86
CA LYS A 15 0.47 13.52 3.85
C LYS A 15 -0.75 12.62 3.81
N HIS A 16 -1.92 13.19 4.08
CA HIS A 16 -3.19 12.47 3.94
C HIS A 16 -3.59 12.45 2.46
N TYR A 17 -3.94 11.27 1.95
CA TYR A 17 -4.48 11.09 0.61
C TYR A 17 -5.98 10.86 0.70
N VAL A 18 -6.75 11.59 -0.11
CA VAL A 18 -8.20 11.45 -0.19
C VAL A 18 -8.53 10.22 -1.03
N ALA A 19 -9.68 9.58 -0.78
CA ALA A 19 -10.17 8.51 -1.61
C ALA A 19 -10.34 8.98 -3.07
N ILE A 20 -9.97 8.13 -4.03
CA ILE A 20 -10.20 8.38 -5.45
C ILE A 20 -11.70 8.21 -5.70
N ILE A 21 -12.37 9.29 -6.12
CA ILE A 21 -13.79 9.31 -6.46
C ILE A 21 -14.04 9.44 -7.97
N GLU A 22 -13.02 9.86 -8.73
CA GLU A 22 -13.13 10.07 -10.16
C GLU A 22 -12.92 8.75 -10.92
N PRO A 23 -13.87 8.30 -11.76
CA PRO A 23 -13.77 7.03 -12.47
C PRO A 23 -12.51 6.92 -13.35
N TYR A 24 -12.08 8.02 -13.96
CA TYR A 24 -10.89 8.05 -14.80
C TYR A 24 -9.62 7.75 -13.98
N GLU A 25 -9.47 8.39 -12.82
CA GLU A 25 -8.35 8.18 -11.92
C GLU A 25 -8.33 6.76 -11.35
N LEU A 26 -9.49 6.23 -10.97
CA LEU A 26 -9.62 4.85 -10.51
C LEU A 26 -9.18 3.87 -11.60
N SER A 27 -9.63 4.08 -12.85
CA SER A 27 -9.23 3.23 -13.96
C SER A 27 -7.73 3.26 -14.23
N ALA A 28 -7.07 4.41 -14.03
CA ALA A 28 -5.64 4.55 -14.17
C ALA A 28 -4.88 3.80 -13.07
N LEU A 29 -5.37 3.85 -11.82
CA LEU A 29 -4.83 3.08 -10.72
C LEU A 29 -4.92 1.58 -10.99
N LEU A 30 -6.09 1.07 -11.39
CA LEU A 30 -6.30 -0.35 -11.66
C LEU A 30 -5.38 -0.87 -12.78
N ARG A 31 -5.23 -0.11 -13.87
CA ARG A 31 -4.26 -0.45 -14.93
C ARG A 31 -2.81 -0.43 -14.44
N GLY A 32 -2.47 0.48 -13.54
CA GLY A 32 -1.16 0.54 -12.90
C GLY A 32 -0.87 -0.69 -12.03
N ILE A 33 -1.88 -1.15 -11.28
CA ILE A 33 -1.82 -2.39 -10.51
C ILE A 33 -1.60 -3.60 -11.42
N ASP A 34 -2.35 -3.70 -12.53
CA ASP A 34 -2.25 -4.81 -13.47
C ASP A 34 -0.89 -4.88 -14.18
N GLY A 35 -0.29 -3.72 -14.46
CA GLY A 35 1.02 -3.61 -15.12
C GLY A 35 2.22 -3.70 -14.18
N PHE A 36 2.02 -3.80 -12.86
CA PHE A 36 3.13 -3.81 -11.90
C PHE A 36 3.89 -5.15 -11.94
N SER A 37 5.21 -5.07 -12.11
CA SER A 37 6.12 -6.23 -12.26
C SER A 37 7.19 -6.32 -11.15
N GLY A 38 6.87 -5.88 -9.93
CA GLY A 38 7.77 -5.95 -8.79
C GLY A 38 7.79 -7.30 -8.07
N GLN A 39 8.11 -7.29 -6.77
CA GLN A 39 8.12 -8.50 -5.95
C GLN A 39 6.75 -9.17 -5.93
N GLN A 40 6.72 -10.50 -6.08
CA GLN A 40 5.48 -11.28 -6.21
C GLN A 40 4.47 -11.03 -5.08
N SER A 41 4.93 -10.90 -3.83
CA SER A 41 4.05 -10.60 -2.70
C SER A 41 3.36 -9.24 -2.83
N VAL A 42 4.08 -8.22 -3.33
CA VAL A 42 3.53 -6.89 -3.58
C VAL A 42 2.55 -6.92 -4.75
N VAL A 43 2.86 -7.67 -5.81
CA VAL A 43 1.92 -7.87 -6.94
C VAL A 43 0.60 -8.48 -6.44
N LEU A 44 0.66 -9.52 -5.62
CA LEU A 44 -0.53 -10.16 -5.06
C LEU A 44 -1.30 -9.22 -4.13
N ALA A 45 -0.61 -8.51 -3.22
CA ALA A 45 -1.25 -7.55 -2.33
C ALA A 45 -1.95 -6.42 -3.10
N LEU A 46 -1.31 -5.87 -4.14
CA LEU A 46 -1.91 -4.83 -4.98
C LEU A 46 -3.14 -5.32 -5.72
N ARG A 47 -3.20 -6.59 -6.12
CA ARG A 47 -4.40 -7.18 -6.75
C ARG A 47 -5.53 -7.42 -5.76
N ILE A 48 -5.23 -7.70 -4.49
CA ILE A 48 -6.25 -7.90 -3.44
C ILE A 48 -6.84 -6.56 -2.97
N ALA A 49 -6.02 -5.50 -2.89
CA ALA A 49 -6.42 -4.22 -2.31
C ALA A 49 -7.76 -3.63 -2.85
N PRO A 50 -8.06 -3.65 -4.16
CA PRO A 50 -9.32 -3.13 -4.70
C PRO A 50 -10.57 -3.91 -4.27
N HIS A 51 -10.42 -5.15 -3.79
CA HIS A 51 -11.54 -5.97 -3.33
C HIS A 51 -11.91 -5.68 -1.88
N GLY A 52 -10.92 -5.37 -1.03
CA GLY A 52 -11.12 -5.12 0.40
C GLY A 52 -11.23 -3.64 0.79
N PHE A 53 -10.79 -2.71 -0.07
CA PHE A 53 -10.72 -1.26 0.19
C PHE A 53 -10.01 -0.90 1.51
N VAL A 54 -9.19 -1.81 2.04
CA VAL A 54 -8.40 -1.63 3.26
C VAL A 54 -7.20 -0.71 2.99
N ARG A 55 -6.66 -0.11 4.05
CA ARG A 55 -5.44 0.68 3.93
C ARG A 55 -4.26 -0.25 3.62
N PRO A 56 -3.23 0.22 2.87
CA PRO A 56 -2.08 -0.61 2.54
C PRO A 56 -1.39 -1.23 3.77
N GLY A 57 -1.29 -0.47 4.87
CA GLY A 57 -0.71 -0.98 6.12
C GLY A 57 -1.55 -2.06 6.81
N GLU A 58 -2.87 -2.03 6.65
CA GLU A 58 -3.77 -3.06 7.18
C GLU A 58 -3.60 -4.36 6.39
N LEU A 59 -3.59 -4.28 5.05
CA LEU A 59 -3.37 -5.46 4.20
C LEU A 59 -1.98 -6.08 4.40
N LEU A 60 -0.95 -5.27 4.62
CA LEU A 60 0.40 -5.75 4.90
C LEU A 60 0.53 -6.44 6.27
N ALA A 61 -0.34 -6.09 7.22
CA ALA A 61 -0.38 -6.67 8.55
C ALA A 61 -1.35 -7.87 8.65
N ALA A 62 -2.07 -8.19 7.56
CA ALA A 62 -3.08 -9.24 7.57
C ALA A 62 -2.47 -10.62 7.80
N GLU A 63 -3.15 -11.43 8.60
CA GLU A 63 -2.76 -12.79 8.93
C GLU A 63 -3.53 -13.81 8.08
N TRP A 64 -2.92 -14.96 7.80
CA TRP A 64 -3.57 -16.02 7.02
C TRP A 64 -4.87 -16.54 7.63
N ALA A 65 -5.03 -16.41 8.96
CA ALA A 65 -6.25 -16.80 9.65
C ALA A 65 -7.46 -15.90 9.30
N GLU A 66 -7.25 -14.75 8.65
CA GLU A 66 -8.30 -13.83 8.22
C GLU A 66 -8.84 -14.14 6.80
N PHE A 67 -8.29 -15.16 6.13
CA PHE A 67 -8.68 -15.58 4.78
C PHE A 67 -9.23 -17.02 4.80
N ASP A 68 -10.39 -17.24 4.17
CA ASP A 68 -11.04 -18.56 4.01
C ASP A 68 -10.57 -19.32 2.74
#